data_AF-A0A1S3LIY5-F1
#
_entry.id   AF-A0A1S3LIY5-F1
#
_cell.length_a   1.000
_cell.length_b   1.000
_cell.length_c   1.000
_cell.angle_alpha   90.00
_cell.angle_beta   90.00
_cell.angle_gamma   90.00
#
_symmetry.space_group_name_H-M   'P 1'
#
loop_
_entity.id
_entity.type
_entity.pdbx_description
1 polymer ?
#
loop_
_entity_poly.entity_id
_entity_poly.type
_entity_poly.pdbx_seq_one_letter_code
_entity_poly.pdbx_strand_id
1 'polypeptide(L)'
;MDEDEEYSSMHAKQLEKKEAEMIALDTFFKEQLIHLEQRVSPHLSNYSQPDRLWMVVERIGQNLDRYKKTKKQFYDQATKSEALVKARNTESVCINLQSQILNCYKENREQTLQCSDLAKTYMQCIDAATKNLLVNHG
;
A
#
# COMPACT_ATOMS: atom_id res chain seq x y z
N MET A 1 -0.14 13.09 16.29
CA MET A 1 -1.05 11.96 16.04
C MET A 1 -2.08 12.34 15.00
N ASP A 2 -2.70 13.51 15.07
CA ASP A 2 -3.76 13.91 14.11
C ASP A 2 -3.24 14.25 12.69
N GLU A 3 -2.05 14.88 12.56
CA GLU A 3 -1.47 15.24 11.25
C GLU A 3 -1.08 14.01 10.39
N ASP A 4 -0.61 12.93 11.04
CA ASP A 4 -0.22 11.69 10.35
C ASP A 4 -1.44 10.91 9.82
N GLU A 5 -2.58 11.02 10.50
CA GLU A 5 -3.84 10.38 10.13
C GLU A 5 -4.50 11.08 8.94
N GLU A 6 -4.49 12.42 8.93
CA GLU A 6 -4.99 13.21 7.80
C GLU A 6 -4.14 13.01 6.53
N TYR A 7 -2.81 12.98 6.67
CA TYR A 7 -1.90 12.71 5.55
C TYR A 7 -2.11 11.30 4.96
N SER A 8 -2.24 10.28 5.83
CA SER A 8 -2.49 8.91 5.40
C SER A 8 -3.83 8.76 4.69
N SER A 9 -4.88 9.42 5.19
CA SER A 9 -6.22 9.47 4.57
C SER A 9 -6.20 10.13 3.19
N MET A 10 -5.47 11.24 3.04
CA MET A 10 -5.30 11.91 1.75
C MET A 10 -4.59 11.03 0.73
N HIS A 11 -3.52 10.34 1.14
CA HIS A 11 -2.74 9.49 0.24
C HIS A 11 -3.51 8.22 -0.16
N ALA A 12 -4.30 7.64 0.76
CA ALA A 12 -5.20 6.53 0.44
C ALA A 12 -6.22 6.90 -0.66
N LYS A 13 -6.85 8.07 -0.57
CA LYS A 13 -7.76 8.57 -1.62
C LYS A 13 -7.07 8.79 -2.96
N GLN A 14 -5.81 9.24 -2.95
CA GLN A 14 -5.03 9.38 -4.18
C GLN A 14 -4.73 8.02 -4.82
N LEU A 15 -4.41 7.00 -4.00
CA LEU A 15 -4.20 5.63 -4.47
C LEU A 15 -5.46 5.04 -5.10
N GLU A 16 -6.61 5.18 -4.44
CA GLU A 16 -7.90 4.72 -4.98
C GLU A 16 -8.22 5.38 -6.33
N LYS A 17 -8.03 6.71 -6.41
CA LYS A 17 -8.22 7.44 -7.67
C LYS A 17 -7.28 6.93 -8.77
N LYS A 18 -6.01 6.71 -8.43
CA LYS A 18 -5.00 6.20 -9.37
C LYS A 18 -5.30 4.78 -9.81
N GLU A 19 -5.80 3.93 -8.92
CA GLU A 19 -6.24 2.58 -9.26
C GLU A 19 -7.45 2.60 -10.21
N ALA A 20 -8.43 3.47 -9.97
CA ALA A 20 -9.57 3.65 -10.86
C ALA A 20 -9.14 4.12 -12.27
N GLU A 21 -8.20 5.08 -12.35
CA GLU A 21 -7.60 5.51 -13.63
C GLU A 21 -6.90 4.33 -14.34
N MET A 22 -6.18 3.49 -13.60
CA MET A 22 -5.49 2.31 -14.14
C MET A 22 -6.43 1.22 -14.65
N ILE A 23 -7.56 1.01 -13.96
CA ILE A 23 -8.63 0.10 -14.39
C ILE A 23 -9.28 0.62 -15.67
N ALA A 24 -9.61 1.91 -15.75
CA ALA A 24 -10.19 2.51 -16.95
C ALA A 24 -9.26 2.34 -18.17
N LEU A 25 -7.95 2.55 -17.98
CA LEU A 25 -6.95 2.30 -19.02
C LEU A 25 -6.85 0.81 -19.38
N ASP A 26 -6.94 -0.11 -18.42
CA ASP A 26 -6.93 -1.56 -18.67
C ASP A 26 -8.06 -1.96 -19.61
N THR A 27 -9.27 -1.48 -19.30
CA THR A 27 -10.48 -1.71 -20.10
C THR A 27 -10.30 -1.13 -21.50
N PHE A 28 -9.84 0.12 -21.61
CA PHE A 28 -9.57 0.75 -22.89
C PHE A 28 -8.58 -0.05 -23.75
N PHE A 29 -7.43 -0.46 -23.19
CA PHE A 29 -6.43 -1.21 -23.96
C PHE A 29 -6.94 -2.59 -24.37
N LYS A 30 -7.73 -3.27 -23.52
CA LYS A 30 -8.40 -4.53 -23.87
C LYS A 30 -9.37 -4.35 -25.03
N GLU A 31 -10.20 -3.32 -24.99
CA GLU A 31 -11.14 -3.01 -26.08
C GLU A 31 -10.41 -2.67 -27.39
N GLN A 32 -9.34 -1.86 -27.33
CA GLN A 32 -8.53 -1.53 -28.50
C GLN A 32 -7.89 -2.78 -29.12
N LEU A 33 -7.40 -3.72 -28.30
CA LEU A 33 -6.85 -4.99 -28.77
C LEU A 33 -7.90 -5.83 -29.49
N ILE A 34 -9.10 -5.97 -28.93
CA ILE A 34 -10.20 -6.69 -29.56
C ILE A 34 -10.54 -6.05 -30.92
N HIS A 35 -10.64 -4.71 -30.98
CA HIS A 35 -10.90 -4.01 -32.23
C HIS A 35 -9.79 -4.19 -33.28
N LEU A 36 -8.53 -4.21 -32.86
CA LEU A 36 -7.39 -4.47 -33.74
C LEU A 36 -7.42 -5.90 -34.27
N GLU A 37 -7.63 -6.89 -33.40
CA GLU A 37 -7.75 -8.29 -33.81
C GLU A 37 -8.88 -8.47 -34.82
N GLN A 38 -10.05 -7.87 -34.60
CA GLN A 38 -11.17 -7.92 -35.54
C GLN A 38 -10.87 -7.27 -36.90
N ARG A 39 -10.11 -6.16 -36.92
CA ARG A 39 -9.78 -5.45 -38.18
C ARG A 39 -8.59 -6.05 -38.91
N VAL A 40 -7.62 -6.60 -38.19
CA VAL A 40 -6.37 -7.12 -38.76
C VAL A 40 -6.52 -8.59 -39.16
N SER A 41 -7.22 -9.40 -38.35
CA SER A 41 -7.43 -10.84 -38.59
C SER A 41 -7.95 -11.19 -40.01
N PRO A 42 -9.00 -10.54 -40.54
CA PRO A 42 -9.50 -10.85 -41.89
C PRO A 42 -8.57 -10.41 -43.03
N HIS A 43 -7.56 -9.58 -42.76
CA HIS A 43 -6.61 -9.08 -43.76
C HIS A 43 -5.23 -9.76 -43.69
N LEU A 44 -4.95 -10.59 -42.66
CA LEU A 44 -3.68 -11.28 -42.49
C LEU A 44 -3.27 -12.14 -43.70
N SER A 45 -4.23 -12.66 -44.47
CA SER A 45 -3.95 -13.49 -45.66
C SER A 45 -3.50 -12.71 -46.90
N ASN A 46 -3.70 -11.39 -46.94
CA ASN A 46 -3.44 -10.54 -48.12
C ASN A 46 -2.22 -9.60 -47.97
N TYR A 47 -1.50 -9.68 -46.85
CA TYR A 47 -0.37 -8.78 -46.58
C TYR A 47 0.88 -9.20 -47.36
N SER A 48 1.05 -8.65 -48.57
CA SER A 48 2.28 -8.79 -49.35
C SER A 48 3.29 -7.64 -49.16
N GLN A 49 2.93 -6.54 -48.45
CA GLN A 49 3.82 -5.42 -48.17
C GLN A 49 3.45 -4.64 -46.88
N PRO A 50 4.43 -4.11 -46.11
CA PRO A 50 4.14 -3.36 -44.88
C PRO A 50 3.72 -1.91 -45.21
N ASP A 51 2.41 -1.67 -45.25
CA ASP A 51 1.80 -0.35 -45.49
C ASP A 51 1.57 0.46 -44.18
N ARG A 52 0.94 1.64 -44.28
CA ARG A 52 0.60 2.54 -43.14
C ARG A 52 -0.09 1.84 -41.97
N LEU A 53 -0.79 0.74 -42.21
CA LEU A 53 -1.42 -0.06 -41.15
C LEU A 53 -0.38 -0.62 -40.18
N TRP A 54 0.80 -1.05 -40.67
CA TRP A 54 1.89 -1.58 -39.84
C TRP A 54 2.41 -0.53 -38.86
N MET A 55 2.61 0.71 -39.30
CA MET A 55 3.02 1.82 -38.42
C MET A 55 2.01 2.08 -37.30
N VAL A 56 0.71 1.93 -37.57
CA VAL A 56 -0.34 2.10 -36.56
C VAL A 56 -0.32 0.94 -35.58
N VAL A 57 -0.20 -0.30 -36.05
CA VAL A 57 -0.09 -1.50 -35.20
C VAL A 57 1.14 -1.40 -34.29
N GLU A 58 2.29 -1.02 -34.83
CA GLU A 58 3.53 -0.86 -34.06
C GLU A 58 3.38 0.20 -32.96
N ARG A 59 2.79 1.37 -33.29
CA ARG A 59 2.54 2.43 -32.32
C ARG A 59 1.56 2.03 -31.23
N ILE A 60 0.55 1.22 -31.55
CA ILE A 60 -0.38 0.69 -30.56
C ILE A 60 0.32 -0.34 -29.65
N GLY A 61 1.18 -1.19 -30.21
CA GLY A 61 2.04 -2.10 -29.44
C GLY A 61 2.92 -1.34 -28.43
N GLN A 62 3.60 -0.29 -28.87
CA GLN A 62 4.43 0.56 -28.00
C GLN A 62 3.62 1.22 -26.86
N ASN A 63 2.41 1.71 -27.16
CA ASN A 63 1.52 2.29 -26.14
C ASN A 63 1.08 1.23 -25.12
N LEU A 64 0.74 0.03 -25.57
CA LEU A 64 0.36 -1.09 -24.71
C LEU A 64 1.52 -1.50 -23.79
N ASP A 65 2.75 -1.58 -24.32
CA ASP A 65 3.92 -1.94 -23.53
C ASP A 65 4.25 -0.88 -22.47
N ARG A 66 4.12 0.41 -22.83
CA ARG A 66 4.24 1.51 -21.87
C ARG A 66 3.20 1.39 -20.77
N TYR A 67 1.94 1.11 -21.12
CA TYR A 67 0.88 0.89 -20.14
C TYR A 67 1.18 -0.28 -19.20
N LYS A 68 1.57 -1.45 -19.74
CA LYS A 68 1.95 -2.62 -18.93
C LYS A 68 3.07 -2.30 -17.94
N LYS A 69 4.08 -1.55 -18.39
CA LYS A 69 5.19 -1.11 -17.53
C LYS A 69 4.70 -0.20 -16.40
N THR A 70 3.91 0.82 -16.72
CA THR A 70 3.34 1.74 -15.72
C THR A 70 2.44 1.00 -14.73
N LYS A 71 1.59 0.07 -15.23
CA LYS A 71 0.73 -0.77 -14.39
C LYS A 71 1.54 -1.58 -13.39
N LYS A 72 2.59 -2.25 -13.86
CA LYS A 72 3.49 -3.01 -12.99
C LYS A 72 4.14 -2.11 -11.94
N GLN A 73 4.66 -0.95 -12.33
CA GLN A 73 5.30 -0.02 -11.40
C GLN A 73 4.33 0.48 -10.32
N PHE A 74 3.08 0.77 -10.67
CA PHE A 74 2.05 1.15 -9.71
C PHE A 74 1.82 0.07 -8.66
N TYR A 75 1.53 -1.17 -9.09
CA TYR A 75 1.28 -2.27 -8.16
C TYR A 75 2.51 -2.62 -7.32
N ASP A 76 3.71 -2.65 -7.92
CA ASP A 76 4.95 -2.90 -7.19
C ASP A 76 5.19 -1.83 -6.10
N GLN A 77 4.87 -0.55 -6.38
CA GLN A 77 4.97 0.53 -5.38
C GLN A 77 3.87 0.44 -4.31
N ALA A 78 2.63 0.13 -4.70
CA ALA A 78 1.52 -0.06 -3.76
C ALA A 78 1.82 -1.19 -2.76
N THR A 79 2.27 -2.36 -3.24
CA THR A 79 2.65 -3.49 -2.39
C THR A 79 3.81 -3.16 -1.45
N LYS A 80 4.82 -2.42 -1.93
CA LYS A 80 5.93 -1.97 -1.06
C LYS A 80 5.44 -1.02 0.03
N SER A 81 4.57 -0.08 -0.31
CA SER A 81 3.98 0.86 0.65
C SER A 81 3.14 0.12 1.70
N GLU A 82 2.28 -0.81 1.27
CA GLU A 82 1.50 -1.65 2.19
C GLU A 82 2.38 -2.49 3.13
N ALA A 83 3.49 -3.05 2.63
CA ALA A 83 4.43 -3.81 3.43
C ALA A 83 5.12 -2.94 4.49
N LEU A 84 5.51 -1.71 4.14
CA LEU A 84 6.10 -0.73 5.08
C LEU A 84 5.09 -0.28 6.14
N VAL A 85 3.82 -0.08 5.75
CA VAL A 85 2.75 0.28 6.69
C VAL A 85 2.41 -0.88 7.62
N LYS A 86 2.29 -2.12 7.11
CA LYS A 86 2.08 -3.32 7.96
C LYS A 86 3.25 -3.58 8.90
N ALA A 87 4.48 -3.22 8.52
CA ALA A 87 5.65 -3.33 9.36
C ALA A 87 5.66 -2.32 10.52
N ARG A 88 4.95 -1.18 10.41
CA ARG A 88 4.61 -0.35 11.57
C ARG A 88 3.60 -1.13 12.41
N ASN A 89 4.11 -1.89 13.38
CA ASN A 89 3.30 -2.54 14.39
C ASN A 89 2.50 -1.45 15.14
N THR A 90 1.20 -1.39 14.88
CA THR A 90 0.24 -0.50 15.54
C THR A 90 -0.29 -1.08 16.84
N GLU A 91 0.23 -2.24 17.26
CA GLU A 91 -0.12 -2.86 18.52
C GLU A 91 0.49 -2.03 19.65
N SER A 92 -0.30 -1.69 20.66
CA SER A 92 0.23 -0.92 21.78
C SER A 92 1.31 -1.75 22.47
N VAL A 93 2.53 -1.21 22.49
CA VAL A 93 3.61 -1.91 23.17
C VAL A 93 3.25 -2.01 24.66
N CYS A 94 3.50 -3.18 25.25
CA CYS A 94 3.17 -3.49 26.63
C CYS A 94 1.67 -3.63 26.95
N ILE A 95 0.78 -3.88 25.96
CA ILE A 95 -0.68 -3.98 26.16
C ILE A 95 -1.11 -4.86 27.35
N ASN A 96 -0.46 -6.01 27.53
CA ASN A 96 -0.75 -6.93 28.63
C ASN A 96 -0.36 -6.33 29.99
N LEU A 97 0.81 -5.68 30.08
CA LEU A 97 1.26 -5.00 31.30
C LEU A 97 0.38 -3.76 31.58
N GLN A 98 -0.06 -3.05 30.54
CA GLN A 98 -0.98 -1.92 30.65
C GLN A 98 -2.31 -2.36 31.26
N SER A 99 -2.89 -3.47 30.81
CA SER A 99 -4.12 -4.02 31.40
C SER A 99 -3.92 -4.44 32.85
N GLN A 100 -2.81 -5.12 33.16
CA GLN A 100 -2.49 -5.58 34.51
C GLN A 100 -2.31 -4.41 35.49
N ILE A 101 -1.58 -3.35 35.10
CA ILE A 101 -1.34 -2.20 36.00
C ILE A 101 -2.63 -1.40 36.25
N LEU A 102 -3.48 -1.25 35.23
CA LEU A 102 -4.79 -0.61 35.37
C LEU A 102 -5.69 -1.40 36.32
N ASN A 103 -5.71 -2.73 36.20
CA ASN A 103 -6.47 -3.58 37.12
C ASN A 103 -5.92 -3.52 38.55
N CYS A 104 -4.59 -3.56 38.72
CA CYS A 104 -3.99 -3.46 40.05
C CYS A 104 -4.40 -2.18 40.77
N TYR A 105 -4.31 -1.02 40.11
CA TYR A 105 -4.74 0.25 40.72
C TYR A 105 -6.25 0.31 40.96
N LYS A 106 -7.05 -0.30 40.10
CA LYS A 106 -8.50 -0.38 40.28
C LYS A 106 -8.89 -1.17 41.52
N GLU A 107 -8.17 -2.26 41.81
CA GLU A 107 -8.38 -3.14 42.96
C GLU A 107 -7.75 -2.61 44.25
N ASN A 108 -6.66 -1.84 44.15
CA ASN A 108 -5.86 -1.35 45.29
C ASN A 108 -5.91 0.19 45.43
N ARG A 109 -7.11 0.79 45.36
CA ARG A 109 -7.26 2.26 45.33
C ARG A 109 -6.66 2.99 46.54
N GLU A 110 -6.76 2.40 47.72
CA GLU A 110 -6.23 2.98 48.97
C GLU A 110 -4.80 2.49 49.28
N GLN A 111 -4.30 1.50 48.53
CA GLN A 111 -3.00 0.84 48.76
C GLN A 111 -2.20 0.76 47.45
N THR A 112 -2.16 1.86 46.71
CA THR A 112 -1.55 1.92 45.36
C THR A 112 -0.07 1.55 45.33
N LEU A 113 0.64 1.66 46.45
CA LEU A 113 2.02 1.22 46.61
C LEU A 113 2.20 -0.30 46.40
N GLN A 114 1.15 -1.12 46.59
CA GLN A 114 1.20 -2.55 46.29
C GLN A 114 1.39 -2.82 44.78
N CYS A 115 1.06 -1.85 43.92
CA CYS A 115 1.24 -1.95 42.48
C CYS A 115 2.62 -1.44 42.01
N SER A 116 3.51 -1.01 42.92
CA SER A 116 4.76 -0.33 42.54
C SER A 116 5.70 -1.19 41.69
N ASP A 117 5.83 -2.49 41.96
CA ASP A 117 6.72 -3.35 41.17
C ASP A 117 6.15 -3.65 39.78
N LEU A 118 4.82 -3.75 39.67
CA LEU A 118 4.12 -3.86 38.39
C LEU A 118 4.25 -2.57 37.57
N ALA A 119 4.17 -1.40 38.23
CA ALA A 119 4.37 -0.10 37.60
C ALA A 119 5.80 0.05 37.05
N LYS A 120 6.82 -0.36 37.82
CA LYS A 120 8.22 -0.38 37.35
C LYS A 120 8.39 -1.27 36.12
N THR A 121 7.81 -2.46 36.15
CA THR A 121 7.89 -3.41 35.03
C THR A 121 7.22 -2.85 33.77
N TYR A 122 6.05 -2.21 33.91
CA TYR A 122 5.37 -1.53 32.83
C TYR A 122 6.21 -0.39 32.24
N MET A 123 6.79 0.46 33.09
CA MET A 123 7.66 1.56 32.66
C MET A 123 8.92 1.06 31.94
N GLN A 124 9.55 0.00 32.43
CA GLN A 124 10.71 -0.61 31.76
C GLN A 124 10.36 -1.11 30.35
N CYS A 125 9.16 -1.67 30.19
CA CYS A 125 8.68 -2.09 28.88
C CYS A 125 8.48 -0.88 27.94
N ILE A 126 7.90 0.23 28.43
CA ILE A 126 7.77 1.48 27.64
C ILE A 126 9.14 2.04 27.27
N ASP A 127 10.08 2.08 28.20
CA ASP A 127 11.42 2.64 27.96
C ASP A 127 12.18 1.80 26.92
N ALA A 128 12.09 0.47 27.00
CA ALA A 128 12.66 -0.43 26.02
C ALA A 128 12.00 -0.25 24.63
N ALA A 129 10.67 -0.12 24.59
CA ALA A 129 9.93 0.12 23.36
C ALA A 129 10.31 1.46 22.70
N THR A 130 10.36 2.52 23.50
CA THR A 130 10.69 3.88 23.05
C THR A 130 12.13 3.93 22.54
N LYS A 131 13.07 3.29 23.23
CA LYS A 131 14.46 3.18 22.75
C LYS A 131 14.53 2.44 21.41
N ASN A 132 13.79 1.37 21.20
CA ASN A 132 13.77 0.63 19.93
C ASN A 132 13.12 1.41 18.78
N LEU A 133 12.10 2.23 19.05
CA LEU A 133 11.45 3.08 18.04
C LEU A 133 12.32 4.26 17.60
N LEU A 134 13.16 4.79 18.50
CA LEU A 134 14.05 5.93 18.21
C LEU A 134 15.31 5.56 17.38
N VAL A 135 15.57 4.28 17.08
CA VAL A 135 16.78 3.85 16.34
C VAL A 135 16.57 3.74 14.81
N ASN A 136 15.38 4.03 14.28
CA ASN A 136 15.08 3.80 12.85
C ASN A 136 14.65 5.05 12.07
N HIS A 137 15.41 6.14 12.23
CA HIS A 137 15.36 7.28 11.30
C HIS A 137 16.79 7.73 10.96
N GLY A 138 17.40 7.05 10.00
CA GLY A 138 18.66 7.42 9.36
C GLY A 138 18.51 7.40 7.85
#